data_AF-A0A3G7UBC4-F1
#
_entry.id   AF-A0A3G7UBC4-F1
#
_cell.length_a   1.000
_cell.length_b   1.000
_cell.length_c   1.000
_cell.angle_alpha   90.00
_cell.angle_beta   90.00
_cell.angle_gamma   90.00
#
_symmetry.space_group_name_H-M   'P 1'
#
loop_
_entity.id
_entity.type
_entity.pdbx_description
1 polymer ?
#
loop_
_entity_poly.entity_id
_entity_poly.type
_entity_poly.pdbx_seq_one_letter_code
_entity_poly.pdbx_strand_id
1 'polypeptide(L)'
;MTLLTALSGQPASMTPSAHGPYQELYQQLYGETHGCEEAARNFLQAQLAQVREAPSELPEMPEQLPAWIEQRCADVAQAYADYLEQRQQGRPRRYFQNKAHALYFLQRVGPTKQVDGAWLNGLLRYWQDPRFDGLLTTYLEELGDGEAAQNHVVIYRKLLSEHDADSEAGLDDDHYLQGALQLALGLCAEEFLPEIIGFNLGYEQLPLHLLITSYELSELGIDPYYFTLHVTIDNASSGHACKAAQSVLSLLPLGEGRADFYRRVAQGYRLNDLGPGTTAVIKQFNLQDEVVAMLERKRTFGQHMHSDYCRFEGRTVNQWLAKPGQIGDFLKALEDKGWIKRNQDPAESRFWQLIEGAGAAMFGVFSGYEKQLMHDWIAGDWISSQRVPPVRPGRGSRFSREQHRPADPDTQALVDSLWQLPDEQQLGSLIPWMSARRHCTPAGLYATRRFIQLRARLR
;
A
#
# COMPACT_ATOMS: atom_id res chain seq x y z
N MET A 1 30.76 -26.49 38.57
CA MET A 1 30.60 -26.26 37.12
C MET A 1 29.26 -26.82 36.72
N THR A 2 28.25 -25.96 36.57
CA THR A 2 26.90 -26.36 36.19
C THR A 2 26.82 -26.23 34.67
N LEU A 3 26.74 -27.37 33.98
CA LEU A 3 26.64 -27.41 32.53
C LEU A 3 25.26 -26.89 32.11
N LEU A 4 25.25 -25.75 31.40
CA LEU A 4 24.08 -25.23 30.72
C LEU A 4 23.79 -26.13 29.51
N THR A 5 22.71 -26.90 29.59
CA THR A 5 22.17 -27.63 28.44
C THR A 5 21.51 -26.61 27.51
N ALA A 6 21.99 -26.52 26.27
CA ALA A 6 21.35 -25.70 25.24
C ALA A 6 19.96 -26.28 24.92
N LEU A 7 18.91 -25.52 25.22
CA LEU A 7 17.56 -25.82 24.76
C LEU A 7 17.50 -25.55 23.25
N SER A 8 17.46 -26.59 22.42
CA SER A 8 17.08 -26.46 21.02
C SER A 8 15.57 -26.23 20.96
N GLY A 9 15.13 -24.98 21.07
CA GLY A 9 13.78 -24.61 20.69
C GLY A 9 13.68 -24.70 19.18
N GLN A 10 12.85 -25.61 18.66
CA GLN A 10 12.32 -25.42 17.31
C GLN A 10 11.53 -24.09 17.34
N PRO A 11 11.67 -23.20 16.34
CA PRO A 11 10.80 -22.05 16.24
C PRO A 11 9.36 -22.57 16.24
N ALA A 12 8.52 -21.95 17.08
CA ALA A 12 7.11 -22.29 17.17
C ALA A 12 6.54 -22.36 15.76
N SER A 13 5.98 -23.51 15.40
CA SER A 13 5.27 -23.69 14.13
C SER A 13 4.20 -22.61 14.06
N MET A 14 4.38 -21.65 13.16
CA MET A 14 3.31 -20.78 12.73
C MET A 14 2.18 -21.71 12.30
N THR A 15 1.05 -21.70 13.00
CA THR A 15 -0.18 -22.19 12.40
C THR A 15 -0.41 -21.24 11.24
N PRO A 16 -0.28 -21.66 9.97
CA PRO A 16 -0.57 -20.77 8.88
C PRO A 16 -2.05 -20.42 9.03
N SER A 17 -2.36 -19.13 9.13
CA SER A 17 -3.58 -18.68 8.48
C SER A 17 -3.48 -19.26 7.07
N ALA A 18 -4.42 -20.11 6.65
CA ALA A 18 -4.38 -20.65 5.29
C ALA A 18 -4.27 -19.45 4.35
N HIS A 19 -3.09 -19.25 3.76
CA HIS A 19 -2.85 -18.12 2.88
C HIS A 19 -3.80 -18.30 1.71
N GLY A 20 -4.54 -17.25 1.36
CA GLY A 20 -5.41 -17.32 0.21
C GLY A 20 -4.59 -17.33 -1.08
N PRO A 21 -5.20 -17.73 -2.21
CA PRO A 21 -4.50 -17.86 -3.48
C PRO A 21 -3.84 -16.55 -3.97
N TYR A 22 -4.44 -15.38 -3.71
CA TYR A 22 -3.85 -14.12 -4.14
C TYR A 22 -2.64 -13.72 -3.29
N GLN A 23 -2.69 -13.96 -1.98
CA GLN A 23 -1.55 -13.73 -1.09
C GLN A 23 -0.37 -14.64 -1.45
N GLU A 24 -0.62 -15.93 -1.69
CA GLU A 24 0.42 -16.88 -2.11
C GLU A 24 1.06 -16.44 -3.44
N LEU A 25 0.23 -16.08 -4.43
CA LEU A 25 0.72 -15.58 -5.71
C LEU A 25 1.52 -14.29 -5.55
N TYR A 26 1.00 -13.32 -4.81
CA TYR A 26 1.69 -12.05 -4.53
C TYR A 26 3.09 -12.30 -3.96
N GLN A 27 3.20 -13.17 -2.95
CA GLN A 27 4.49 -13.53 -2.34
C GLN A 27 5.40 -14.26 -3.33
N GLN A 28 4.85 -15.16 -4.15
CA GLN A 28 5.59 -15.88 -5.19
C GLN A 28 6.22 -14.93 -6.22
N LEU A 29 5.43 -13.96 -6.71
CA LEU A 29 5.84 -12.98 -7.72
C LEU A 29 6.78 -11.93 -7.14
N TYR A 30 6.46 -11.35 -5.98
CA TYR A 30 7.31 -10.38 -5.29
C TYR A 30 8.65 -10.98 -4.87
N GLY A 31 8.65 -12.27 -4.49
CA GLY A 31 9.84 -13.03 -4.14
C GLY A 31 10.74 -13.41 -5.33
N GLU A 32 10.28 -13.22 -6.58
CA GLU A 32 10.96 -13.67 -7.81
C GLU A 32 11.30 -15.18 -7.77
N THR A 33 10.38 -16.00 -7.25
CA THR A 33 10.61 -17.44 -7.06
C THR A 33 10.53 -18.23 -8.37
N HIS A 34 11.06 -19.46 -8.39
CA HIS A 34 11.03 -20.31 -9.59
C HIS A 34 9.60 -20.57 -10.08
N GLY A 35 9.37 -20.45 -11.40
CA GLY A 35 8.05 -20.63 -12.01
C GLY A 35 7.10 -19.44 -11.91
N CYS A 36 7.54 -18.30 -11.36
CA CYS A 36 6.69 -17.11 -11.21
C CYS A 36 6.13 -16.57 -12.54
N GLU A 37 6.89 -16.66 -13.64
CA GLU A 37 6.42 -16.20 -14.97
C GLU A 37 5.21 -16.99 -15.49
N GLU A 38 5.21 -18.32 -15.33
CA GLU A 38 4.09 -19.16 -15.74
C GLU A 38 2.86 -18.92 -14.85
N ALA A 39 3.07 -18.78 -13.54
CA ALA A 39 2.02 -18.43 -12.58
C ALA A 39 1.40 -17.06 -12.92
N ALA A 40 2.23 -16.04 -13.19
CA ALA A 40 1.80 -14.71 -13.61
C ALA A 40 0.97 -14.76 -14.90
N ARG A 41 1.44 -15.48 -15.92
CA ARG A 41 0.71 -15.64 -17.19
C ARG A 41 -0.67 -16.27 -17.00
N ASN A 42 -0.72 -17.41 -16.30
CA ASN A 42 -1.97 -18.12 -16.05
C ASN A 42 -2.96 -17.26 -15.25
N PHE A 43 -2.45 -16.53 -14.26
CA PHE A 43 -3.24 -15.59 -13.47
C PHE A 43 -3.80 -14.46 -14.33
N LEU A 44 -2.98 -13.78 -15.14
CA LEU A 44 -3.45 -12.69 -16.02
C LEU A 44 -4.52 -13.16 -16.99
N GLN A 45 -4.34 -14.34 -17.59
CA GLN A 45 -5.36 -14.93 -18.49
C GLN A 45 -6.68 -15.17 -17.77
N ALA A 46 -6.65 -15.65 -16.52
CA ALA A 46 -7.83 -15.85 -15.69
C ALA A 46 -8.52 -14.51 -15.32
N GLN A 47 -7.76 -13.47 -15.00
CA GLN A 47 -8.33 -12.14 -14.68
C GLN A 47 -8.89 -11.46 -15.94
N LEU A 48 -8.20 -11.56 -17.09
CA LEU A 48 -8.68 -11.04 -18.37
C LEU A 48 -9.97 -11.71 -18.86
N ALA A 49 -10.17 -12.99 -18.53
CA ALA A 49 -11.42 -13.68 -18.82
C ALA A 49 -12.60 -13.08 -18.05
N GLN A 50 -12.40 -12.59 -16.82
CA GLN A 50 -13.44 -11.99 -16.00
C GLN A 50 -13.86 -10.60 -16.49
N VAL A 51 -12.90 -9.79 -16.96
CA VAL A 51 -13.17 -8.40 -17.38
C VAL A 51 -13.56 -8.26 -18.85
N ARG A 52 -13.59 -9.36 -19.61
CA ARG A 52 -13.81 -9.34 -21.07
C ARG A 52 -15.12 -8.64 -21.48
N GLU A 53 -16.20 -8.94 -20.78
CA GLU A 53 -17.55 -8.44 -21.06
C GLU A 53 -17.99 -7.31 -20.12
N ALA A 54 -17.09 -6.85 -19.24
CA ALA A 54 -17.40 -5.74 -18.35
C ALA A 54 -17.56 -4.43 -19.17
N PRO A 55 -18.42 -3.50 -18.75
CA PRO A 55 -18.53 -2.21 -19.41
C PRO A 55 -17.17 -1.48 -19.38
N SER A 56 -16.90 -0.69 -20.41
CA SER A 56 -15.73 0.20 -20.47
C SER A 56 -16.20 1.64 -20.50
N GLU A 57 -15.59 2.48 -19.69
CA GLU A 57 -15.80 3.93 -19.72
C GLU A 57 -14.92 4.64 -20.75
N LEU A 58 -13.98 3.91 -21.36
CA LEU A 58 -13.11 4.44 -22.40
C LEU A 58 -13.91 4.84 -23.64
N PRO A 59 -13.50 5.91 -24.33
CA PRO A 59 -14.11 6.29 -25.60
C PRO A 59 -13.98 5.19 -26.66
N GLU A 60 -14.85 5.19 -27.67
CA GLU A 60 -14.77 4.22 -28.77
C GLU A 60 -13.52 4.40 -29.63
N MET A 61 -13.07 5.65 -29.80
CA MET A 61 -11.93 6.01 -30.63
C MET A 61 -10.75 6.44 -29.73
N PRO A 62 -9.56 5.83 -29.87
CA PRO A 62 -8.37 6.16 -29.07
C PRO A 62 -8.00 7.65 -29.11
N GLU A 63 -8.22 8.30 -30.24
CA GLU A 63 -7.95 9.73 -30.45
C GLU A 63 -8.73 10.65 -29.50
N GLN A 64 -9.81 10.16 -28.90
CA GLN A 64 -10.64 10.91 -27.96
C GLN A 64 -10.10 10.83 -26.52
N LEU A 65 -9.10 9.99 -26.24
CA LEU A 65 -8.54 9.81 -24.90
C LEU A 65 -8.05 11.12 -24.26
N PRO A 66 -7.32 12.02 -24.95
CA PRO A 66 -6.88 13.26 -24.33
C PRO A 66 -8.04 14.11 -23.80
N ALA A 67 -9.08 14.33 -24.62
CA ALA A 67 -10.26 15.10 -24.21
C ALA A 67 -11.06 14.39 -23.11
N TRP A 68 -11.12 13.05 -23.14
CA TRP A 68 -11.75 12.26 -22.10
C TRP A 68 -11.06 12.43 -20.74
N ILE A 69 -9.73 12.40 -20.70
CA ILE A 69 -8.96 12.64 -19.46
C ILE A 69 -9.19 14.06 -18.92
N GLU A 70 -9.15 15.07 -19.79
CA GLU A 70 -9.41 16.47 -19.40
C GLU A 70 -10.79 16.62 -18.76
N GLN A 71 -11.82 16.02 -19.34
CA GLN A 71 -13.18 16.06 -18.80
C GLN A 71 -13.26 15.35 -17.43
N ARG A 72 -12.68 14.17 -17.28
CA ARG A 72 -12.69 13.46 -15.99
C ARG A 72 -11.96 14.24 -14.90
N CYS A 73 -10.84 14.86 -15.23
CA CYS A 73 -10.12 15.72 -14.30
C CYS A 73 -10.98 16.90 -13.84
N ALA A 74 -11.72 17.54 -14.75
CA ALA A 74 -12.66 18.60 -14.42
C ALA A 74 -13.79 18.12 -13.49
N ASP A 75 -14.36 16.94 -13.77
CA ASP A 75 -15.43 16.34 -12.95
C ASP A 75 -14.93 16.03 -11.53
N VAL A 76 -13.72 15.46 -11.39
CA VAL A 76 -13.09 15.20 -10.10
C VAL A 76 -12.80 16.49 -9.34
N ALA A 77 -12.30 17.53 -10.02
CA ALA A 77 -12.03 18.83 -9.42
C ALA A 77 -13.31 19.47 -8.88
N GLN A 78 -14.42 19.41 -9.63
CA GLN A 78 -15.72 19.92 -9.19
C GLN A 78 -16.23 19.13 -7.98
N ALA A 79 -16.21 17.80 -8.02
CA ALA A 79 -16.66 16.96 -6.92
C ALA A 79 -15.84 17.18 -5.63
N TYR A 80 -14.55 17.49 -5.77
CA TYR A 80 -13.70 17.85 -4.64
C TYR A 80 -14.01 19.25 -4.09
N ALA A 81 -14.27 20.24 -4.96
CA ALA A 81 -14.72 21.56 -4.53
C ALA A 81 -16.02 21.47 -3.71
N ASP A 82 -16.99 20.68 -4.17
CA ASP A 82 -18.25 20.42 -3.46
C ASP A 82 -18.00 19.75 -2.09
N TYR A 83 -17.06 18.81 -2.02
CA TYR A 83 -16.64 18.21 -0.75
C TYR A 83 -16.05 19.25 0.21
N LEU A 84 -15.18 20.14 -0.26
CA LEU A 84 -14.59 21.20 0.57
C LEU A 84 -15.66 22.18 1.08
N GLU A 85 -16.64 22.55 0.26
CA GLU A 85 -17.77 23.38 0.68
C GLU A 85 -18.58 22.70 1.79
N GLN A 86 -18.89 21.41 1.63
CA GLN A 86 -19.57 20.63 2.67
C GLN A 86 -18.79 20.63 3.99
N ARG A 87 -17.45 20.48 3.94
CA ARG A 87 -16.60 20.53 5.14
C ARG A 87 -16.61 21.92 5.79
N GLN A 88 -16.58 23.00 4.99
CA GLN A 88 -16.71 24.38 5.51
C GLN A 88 -18.05 24.62 6.21
N GLN A 89 -19.12 23.98 5.74
CA GLN A 89 -20.44 24.00 6.37
C GLN A 89 -20.56 23.10 7.62
N GLY A 90 -19.46 22.50 8.09
CA GLY A 90 -19.41 21.67 9.30
C GLY A 90 -19.90 20.24 9.10
N ARG A 91 -20.01 19.75 7.86
CA ARG A 91 -20.26 18.32 7.61
C ARG A 91 -19.08 17.46 8.10
N PRO A 92 -19.35 16.23 8.58
CA PRO A 92 -18.29 15.34 9.03
C PRO A 92 -17.40 14.90 7.87
N ARG A 93 -16.27 14.26 8.22
CA ARG A 93 -15.46 13.48 7.28
C ARG A 93 -16.33 12.49 6.49
N ARG A 94 -16.04 12.34 5.21
CA ARG A 94 -16.72 11.43 4.29
C ARG A 94 -16.18 10.02 4.38
N TYR A 95 -14.87 9.84 4.60
CA TYR A 95 -14.25 8.51 4.60
C TYR A 95 -13.92 8.02 6.00
N PHE A 96 -13.14 8.78 6.77
CA PHE A 96 -12.59 8.28 8.02
C PHE A 96 -13.33 8.82 9.22
N GLN A 97 -13.90 7.93 10.03
CA GLN A 97 -14.60 8.32 11.26
C GLN A 97 -13.61 8.77 12.35
N ASN A 98 -12.50 8.05 12.49
CA ASN A 98 -11.45 8.28 13.48
C ASN A 98 -10.08 7.81 12.94
N LYS A 99 -9.04 7.89 13.76
CA LYS A 99 -7.67 7.59 13.33
C LYS A 99 -7.48 6.10 13.10
N ALA A 100 -8.09 5.24 13.93
CA ALA A 100 -8.07 3.80 13.73
C ALA A 100 -8.66 3.38 12.38
N HIS A 101 -9.77 4.00 11.96
CA HIS A 101 -10.36 3.76 10.64
C HIS A 101 -9.37 4.13 9.50
N ALA A 102 -8.73 5.29 9.58
CA ALA A 102 -7.72 5.65 8.58
C ALA A 102 -6.55 4.66 8.53
N LEU A 103 -6.02 4.24 9.69
CA LEU A 103 -4.94 3.26 9.75
C LEU A 103 -5.38 1.88 9.22
N TYR A 104 -6.61 1.44 9.52
CA TYR A 104 -7.18 0.22 8.93
C TYR A 104 -7.13 0.26 7.41
N PHE A 105 -7.60 1.36 6.81
CA PHE A 105 -7.55 1.54 5.36
C PHE A 105 -6.12 1.45 4.83
N LEU A 106 -5.15 2.14 5.45
CA LEU A 106 -3.75 2.11 5.05
C LEU A 106 -3.14 0.70 5.12
N GLN A 107 -3.52 -0.11 6.12
CA GLN A 107 -3.09 -1.51 6.15
C GLN A 107 -3.67 -2.30 4.98
N ARG A 108 -4.98 -2.17 4.74
CA ARG A 108 -5.71 -2.98 3.75
C ARG A 108 -5.33 -2.70 2.30
N VAL A 109 -4.93 -1.48 1.96
CA VAL A 109 -4.36 -1.19 0.62
C VAL A 109 -2.84 -1.39 0.55
N GLY A 110 -2.20 -1.77 1.65
CA GLY A 110 -0.76 -1.94 1.75
C GLY A 110 -0.15 -2.88 0.71
N PRO A 111 -0.71 -4.06 0.41
CA PRO A 111 -0.16 -4.94 -0.63
C PRO A 111 -0.11 -4.28 -2.02
N THR A 112 -1.09 -3.45 -2.37
CA THR A 112 -1.10 -2.72 -3.64
C THR A 112 -0.07 -1.60 -3.65
N LYS A 113 -0.03 -0.80 -2.56
CA LYS A 113 0.80 0.41 -2.47
C LYS A 113 2.29 0.12 -2.25
N GLN A 114 2.63 -1.09 -1.80
CA GLN A 114 4.02 -1.52 -1.65
C GLN A 114 4.67 -2.06 -2.94
N VAL A 115 3.91 -2.18 -4.03
CA VAL A 115 4.42 -2.57 -5.36
C VAL A 115 4.07 -1.54 -6.43
N ASP A 116 3.83 -0.28 -6.01
CA ASP A 116 3.45 0.81 -6.89
C ASP A 116 4.42 0.96 -8.07
N GLY A 117 3.87 1.14 -9.27
CA GLY A 117 4.60 1.16 -10.55
C GLY A 117 5.02 -0.21 -11.09
N ALA A 118 4.90 -1.32 -10.36
CA ALA A 118 5.48 -2.61 -10.76
C ALA A 118 5.02 -3.13 -12.14
N TRP A 119 3.82 -2.75 -12.59
CA TRP A 119 3.29 -3.14 -13.91
C TRP A 119 4.14 -2.62 -15.08
N LEU A 120 4.93 -1.57 -14.87
CA LEU A 120 5.81 -0.98 -15.89
C LEU A 120 7.23 -1.54 -15.87
N ASN A 121 7.61 -2.32 -14.85
CA ASN A 121 8.99 -2.77 -14.67
C ASN A 121 9.55 -3.47 -15.92
N GLY A 122 8.77 -4.37 -16.51
CA GLY A 122 9.16 -5.12 -17.71
C GLY A 122 9.41 -4.25 -18.94
N LEU A 123 8.96 -2.99 -18.95
CA LEU A 123 9.13 -2.06 -20.06
C LEU A 123 10.50 -1.39 -20.10
N LEU A 124 11.30 -1.44 -19.02
CA LEU A 124 12.65 -0.85 -18.98
C LEU A 124 13.57 -1.34 -20.11
N ARG A 125 13.33 -2.54 -20.65
CA ARG A 125 14.06 -3.10 -21.80
C ARG A 125 13.88 -2.27 -23.09
N TYR A 126 12.80 -1.49 -23.19
CA TYR A 126 12.49 -0.64 -24.34
C TYR A 126 13.06 0.78 -24.24
N TRP A 127 14.08 1.00 -23.37
CA TRP A 127 14.66 2.32 -23.12
C TRP A 127 15.15 3.09 -24.36
N GLN A 128 15.49 2.37 -25.44
CA GLN A 128 15.92 2.94 -26.72
C GLN A 128 14.76 3.47 -27.57
N ASP A 129 13.55 2.94 -27.41
CA ASP A 129 12.40 3.26 -28.25
C ASP A 129 11.66 4.49 -27.71
N PRO A 130 11.66 5.64 -28.42
CA PRO A 130 11.03 6.86 -27.96
C PRO A 130 9.52 6.74 -27.72
N ARG A 131 8.85 5.76 -28.34
CA ARG A 131 7.41 5.53 -28.15
C ARG A 131 7.07 5.10 -26.72
N PHE A 132 8.04 4.56 -25.98
CA PHE A 132 7.90 4.15 -24.59
C PHE A 132 8.26 5.26 -23.60
N ASP A 133 8.66 6.45 -24.05
CA ASP A 133 9.18 7.50 -23.16
C ASP A 133 8.17 7.91 -22.08
N GLY A 134 6.88 8.03 -22.42
CA GLY A 134 5.83 8.33 -21.46
C GLY A 134 5.74 7.29 -20.33
N LEU A 135 5.63 6.01 -20.69
CA LEU A 135 5.57 4.89 -19.74
C LEU A 135 6.84 4.76 -18.89
N LEU A 136 8.01 4.92 -19.50
CA LEU A 136 9.28 4.84 -18.79
C LEU A 136 9.46 6.02 -17.83
N THR A 137 9.08 7.22 -18.23
CA THR A 137 9.13 8.40 -17.35
C THR A 137 8.18 8.24 -16.18
N THR A 138 6.93 7.79 -16.41
CA THR A 138 6.00 7.45 -15.33
C THR A 138 6.66 6.48 -14.35
N TYR A 139 7.19 5.34 -14.83
CA TYR A 139 7.83 4.37 -13.94
C TYR A 139 9.02 4.93 -13.15
N LEU A 140 9.90 5.70 -13.80
CA LEU A 140 11.05 6.31 -13.13
C LEU A 140 10.64 7.33 -12.06
N GLU A 141 9.56 8.09 -12.31
CA GLU A 141 8.96 9.02 -11.34
C GLU A 141 8.34 8.26 -10.15
N GLU A 142 7.66 7.12 -10.36
CA GLU A 142 7.19 6.21 -9.29
C GLU A 142 8.34 5.72 -8.39
N LEU A 143 9.49 5.45 -9.02
CA LEU A 143 10.74 5.06 -8.36
C LEU A 143 11.41 6.24 -7.64
N GLY A 144 10.82 7.44 -7.73
CA GLY A 144 11.31 8.68 -7.16
C GLY A 144 12.54 9.23 -7.87
N ASP A 145 12.77 8.88 -9.13
CA ASP A 145 14.03 9.11 -9.84
C ASP A 145 15.27 8.58 -9.09
N GLY A 146 15.05 7.61 -8.20
CA GLY A 146 16.06 7.09 -7.28
C GLY A 146 16.32 7.96 -6.05
N GLU A 147 15.52 8.99 -5.78
CA GLU A 147 15.52 9.73 -4.52
C GLU A 147 14.55 9.09 -3.52
N ALA A 148 15.06 8.65 -2.36
CA ALA A 148 14.25 8.00 -1.32
C ALA A 148 13.06 8.86 -0.85
N ALA A 149 13.22 10.19 -0.90
CA ALA A 149 12.19 11.15 -0.50
C ALA A 149 11.05 11.31 -1.50
N GLN A 150 11.20 10.74 -2.69
CA GLN A 150 10.23 10.76 -3.78
C GLN A 150 9.80 9.35 -4.18
N ASN A 151 10.51 8.30 -3.77
CA ASN A 151 10.15 6.92 -4.09
C ASN A 151 8.86 6.49 -3.38
N HIS A 152 7.86 6.07 -4.17
CA HIS A 152 6.50 5.82 -3.70
C HIS A 152 6.45 4.74 -2.61
N VAL A 153 7.15 3.63 -2.83
CA VAL A 153 7.20 2.51 -1.89
C VAL A 153 7.95 2.87 -0.61
N VAL A 154 9.06 3.63 -0.69
CA VAL A 154 9.76 4.13 0.51
C VAL A 154 8.85 5.03 1.34
N ILE A 155 8.15 5.97 0.69
CA ILE A 155 7.23 6.89 1.36
C ILE A 155 6.09 6.12 2.03
N TYR A 156 5.49 5.14 1.34
CA TYR A 156 4.38 4.37 1.88
C TYR A 156 4.79 3.49 3.07
N ARG A 157 5.93 2.80 2.96
CA ARG A 157 6.46 1.97 4.06
C ARG A 157 6.80 2.82 5.28
N LYS A 158 7.35 4.03 5.07
CA LYS A 158 7.58 5.00 6.14
C LYS A 158 6.27 5.38 6.82
N LEU A 159 5.24 5.73 6.06
CA LEU A 159 3.90 6.07 6.59
C LEU A 159 3.34 4.97 7.49
N LEU A 160 3.41 3.69 7.07
CA LEU A 160 2.98 2.58 7.91
C LEU A 160 3.83 2.45 9.18
N SER A 161 5.17 2.52 9.04
CA SER A 161 6.09 2.36 10.17
C SER A 161 5.96 3.45 11.24
N GLU A 162 5.66 4.71 10.86
CA GLU A 162 5.44 5.82 11.80
C GLU A 162 4.22 5.59 12.72
N HIS A 163 3.34 4.68 12.32
CA HIS A 163 2.15 4.29 13.08
C HIS A 163 2.20 2.83 13.57
N ASP A 164 3.33 2.13 13.42
CA ASP A 164 3.45 0.69 13.73
C ASP A 164 2.31 -0.10 13.05
N ALA A 165 2.02 0.26 11.80
CA ALA A 165 0.88 -0.24 11.03
C ALA A 165 1.32 -1.12 9.85
N ASP A 166 2.54 -1.64 9.84
CA ASP A 166 3.13 -2.46 8.76
C ASP A 166 2.80 -3.96 8.86
N SER A 167 2.04 -4.38 9.88
CA SER A 167 1.62 -5.78 10.03
C SER A 167 0.64 -6.23 8.93
N GLU A 168 0.91 -7.39 8.34
CA GLU A 168 -0.02 -8.07 7.43
C GLU A 168 -1.15 -8.82 8.18
N ALA A 169 -1.16 -8.79 9.51
CA ALA A 169 -2.13 -9.53 10.31
C ALA A 169 -3.57 -9.04 10.06
N GLY A 170 -4.46 -9.97 9.68
CA GLY A 170 -5.86 -9.68 9.40
C GLY A 170 -6.14 -9.10 8.03
N LEU A 171 -5.19 -9.12 7.09
CA LEU A 171 -5.48 -8.89 5.68
C LEU A 171 -6.23 -10.09 5.09
N ASP A 172 -7.40 -9.82 4.50
CA ASP A 172 -8.09 -10.80 3.65
C ASP A 172 -7.37 -10.98 2.30
N ASP A 173 -7.57 -12.13 1.66
CA ASP A 173 -6.90 -12.49 0.41
C ASP A 173 -7.16 -11.49 -0.73
N ASP A 174 -8.38 -10.96 -0.83
CA ASP A 174 -8.76 -10.01 -1.87
C ASP A 174 -7.95 -8.70 -1.82
N HIS A 175 -7.32 -8.36 -0.69
CA HIS A 175 -6.44 -7.19 -0.59
C HIS A 175 -5.13 -7.36 -1.38
N TYR A 176 -4.74 -8.60 -1.70
CA TYR A 176 -3.53 -8.90 -2.47
C TYR A 176 -3.76 -8.92 -3.98
N LEU A 177 -5.02 -8.96 -4.44
CA LEU A 177 -5.38 -9.09 -5.86
C LEU A 177 -4.74 -8.00 -6.74
N GLN A 178 -4.90 -6.73 -6.36
CA GLN A 178 -4.35 -5.60 -7.13
C GLN A 178 -2.81 -5.59 -7.12
N GLY A 179 -2.17 -5.87 -5.99
CA GLY A 179 -0.71 -6.02 -5.95
C GLY A 179 -0.21 -7.16 -6.83
N ALA A 180 -0.91 -8.31 -6.84
CA ALA A 180 -0.57 -9.45 -7.67
C ALA A 180 -0.74 -9.15 -9.17
N LEU A 181 -1.77 -8.39 -9.55
CA LEU A 181 -1.97 -7.89 -10.92
C LEU A 181 -0.79 -7.03 -11.39
N GLN A 182 -0.37 -6.05 -10.57
CA GLN A 182 0.75 -5.17 -10.93
C GLN A 182 2.05 -5.97 -11.12
N LEU A 183 2.35 -6.89 -10.22
CA LEU A 183 3.54 -7.76 -10.32
C LEU A 183 3.48 -8.66 -11.56
N ALA A 184 2.34 -9.30 -11.81
CA ALA A 184 2.17 -10.20 -12.95
C ALA A 184 2.29 -9.48 -14.29
N LEU A 185 1.68 -8.28 -14.40
CA LEU A 185 1.81 -7.42 -15.57
C LEU A 185 3.28 -7.06 -15.84
N GLY A 186 4.02 -6.65 -14.80
CA GLY A 186 5.44 -6.31 -14.92
C GLY A 186 6.30 -7.47 -15.42
N LEU A 187 6.02 -8.69 -14.97
CA LEU A 187 6.75 -9.90 -15.38
C LEU A 187 6.41 -10.34 -16.81
N CYS A 188 5.16 -10.16 -17.26
CA CYS A 188 4.69 -10.64 -18.55
C CYS A 188 4.60 -9.55 -19.63
N ALA A 189 5.46 -8.52 -19.55
CA ALA A 189 5.33 -7.32 -20.37
C ALA A 189 5.46 -7.49 -21.89
N GLU A 190 6.15 -8.53 -22.34
CA GLU A 190 6.25 -8.85 -23.76
C GLU A 190 4.93 -9.38 -24.35
N GLU A 191 4.23 -10.23 -23.59
CA GLU A 191 2.99 -10.86 -24.05
C GLU A 191 1.78 -9.95 -23.86
N PHE A 192 1.74 -9.17 -22.77
CA PHE A 192 0.59 -8.37 -22.35
C PHE A 192 0.80 -6.85 -22.49
N LEU A 193 1.64 -6.41 -23.44
CA LEU A 193 1.94 -4.99 -23.62
C LEU A 193 0.69 -4.08 -23.76
N PRO A 194 -0.32 -4.40 -24.59
CA PRO A 194 -1.52 -3.57 -24.68
C PRO A 194 -2.30 -3.51 -23.36
N GLU A 195 -2.40 -4.62 -22.62
CA GLU A 195 -3.05 -4.66 -21.32
C GLU A 195 -2.30 -3.82 -20.28
N ILE A 196 -0.97 -3.80 -20.31
CA ILE A 196 -0.15 -2.93 -19.44
C ILE A 196 -0.42 -1.46 -19.71
N ILE A 197 -0.47 -1.08 -21.00
CA ILE A 197 -0.78 0.30 -21.40
C ILE A 197 -2.19 0.68 -20.93
N GLY A 198 -3.15 -0.25 -21.04
CA GLY A 198 -4.49 -0.08 -20.51
C GLY A 198 -4.55 0.08 -19.00
N PHE A 199 -3.87 -0.80 -18.26
CA PHE A 199 -3.80 -0.75 -16.81
C PHE A 199 -3.19 0.58 -16.36
N ASN A 200 -2.08 1.00 -16.99
CA ASN A 200 -1.46 2.30 -16.78
C ASN A 200 -2.44 3.45 -17.04
N LEU A 201 -3.18 3.40 -18.15
CA LEU A 201 -4.19 4.44 -18.45
C LEU A 201 -5.23 4.56 -17.33
N GLY A 202 -5.66 3.45 -16.72
CA GLY A 202 -6.62 3.46 -15.61
C GLY A 202 -6.00 3.93 -14.30
N TYR A 203 -4.82 3.41 -13.95
CA TYR A 203 -4.16 3.67 -12.67
C TYR A 203 -3.72 5.13 -12.53
N GLU A 204 -3.23 5.73 -13.62
CA GLU A 204 -2.72 7.11 -13.65
C GLU A 204 -3.81 8.19 -13.69
N GLN A 205 -5.10 7.82 -13.67
CA GLN A 205 -6.17 8.80 -13.53
C GLN A 205 -6.27 9.24 -12.08
N LEU A 206 -6.25 10.55 -11.81
CA LEU A 206 -6.45 11.08 -10.46
C LEU A 206 -7.89 10.81 -9.96
N PRO A 207 -8.13 9.86 -9.03
CA PRO A 207 -9.47 9.60 -8.56
C PRO A 207 -9.82 10.55 -7.40
N LEU A 208 -11.10 10.91 -7.27
CA LEU A 208 -11.60 11.80 -6.21
C LEU A 208 -11.18 11.35 -4.80
N HIS A 209 -11.05 10.04 -4.58
CA HIS A 209 -10.72 9.55 -3.25
C HIS A 209 -9.33 9.97 -2.78
N LEU A 210 -8.31 10.11 -3.65
CA LEU A 210 -6.97 10.52 -3.21
C LEU A 210 -6.97 11.94 -2.61
N LEU A 211 -7.76 12.84 -3.19
CA LEU A 211 -7.93 14.21 -2.71
C LEU A 211 -8.59 14.23 -1.31
N ILE A 212 -9.70 13.50 -1.15
CA ILE A 212 -10.42 13.42 0.12
C ILE A 212 -9.58 12.69 1.18
N THR A 213 -8.95 11.57 0.82
CA THR A 213 -8.05 10.82 1.71
C THR A 213 -6.90 11.72 2.20
N SER A 214 -6.24 12.46 1.30
CA SER A 214 -5.17 13.39 1.67
C SER A 214 -5.65 14.44 2.68
N TYR A 215 -6.83 15.03 2.43
CA TYR A 215 -7.42 16.03 3.31
C TYR A 215 -7.73 15.44 4.71
N GLU A 216 -8.40 14.30 4.76
CA GLU A 216 -8.87 13.71 6.02
C GLU A 216 -7.73 13.06 6.85
N LEU A 217 -6.71 12.49 6.20
CA LEU A 217 -5.51 12.01 6.89
C LEU A 217 -4.79 13.15 7.61
N SER A 218 -4.65 14.31 6.96
CA SER A 218 -4.07 15.51 7.56
C SER A 218 -4.84 15.92 8.83
N GLU A 219 -6.18 15.94 8.77
CA GLU A 219 -7.03 16.23 9.94
C GLU A 219 -6.89 15.21 11.08
N LEU A 220 -6.58 13.96 10.75
CA LEU A 220 -6.36 12.87 11.70
C LEU A 220 -4.92 12.81 12.25
N GLY A 221 -4.07 13.77 11.87
CA GLY A 221 -2.67 13.79 12.30
C GLY A 221 -1.84 12.66 11.70
N ILE A 222 -2.20 12.21 10.50
CA ILE A 222 -1.46 11.24 9.69
C ILE A 222 -0.83 11.98 8.51
N ASP A 223 0.43 11.70 8.16
CA ASP A 223 1.09 12.36 7.03
C ASP A 223 0.43 11.93 5.69
N PRO A 224 -0.20 12.85 4.94
CA PRO A 224 -0.87 12.51 3.69
C PRO A 224 0.09 12.47 2.48
N TYR A 225 1.41 12.63 2.69
CA TYR A 225 2.35 12.93 1.60
C TYR A 225 2.32 11.91 0.45
N TYR A 226 2.22 10.61 0.73
CA TYR A 226 2.07 9.57 -0.31
C TYR A 226 0.90 9.88 -1.27
N PHE A 227 -0.27 10.22 -0.72
CA PHE A 227 -1.48 10.52 -1.49
C PHE A 227 -1.42 11.89 -2.16
N THR A 228 -0.79 12.88 -1.51
CA THR A 228 -0.64 14.23 -2.06
C THR A 228 0.35 14.27 -3.23
N LEU A 229 1.35 13.38 -3.23
CA LEU A 229 2.31 13.25 -4.33
C LEU A 229 1.58 12.98 -5.66
N HIS A 230 0.74 11.94 -5.67
CA HIS A 230 -0.13 11.54 -6.80
C HIS A 230 -1.03 12.68 -7.30
N VAL A 231 -1.59 13.50 -6.40
CA VAL A 231 -2.39 14.69 -6.79
C VAL A 231 -1.59 15.64 -7.69
N THR A 232 -0.27 15.72 -7.53
CA THR A 232 0.59 16.62 -8.31
C THR A 232 1.08 15.96 -9.60
N ILE A 233 1.56 14.73 -9.52
CA ILE A 233 2.20 14.04 -10.65
C ILE A 233 1.18 13.45 -11.65
N ASP A 234 -0.04 13.11 -11.21
CA ASP A 234 -1.09 12.50 -12.05
C ASP A 234 -1.96 13.53 -12.78
N ASN A 235 -1.47 14.76 -12.93
CA ASN A 235 -2.26 15.83 -13.51
C ASN A 235 -2.53 15.63 -15.02
N ALA A 236 -3.69 16.08 -15.49
CA ALA A 236 -4.11 15.96 -16.88
C ALA A 236 -3.36 16.87 -17.88
N SER A 237 -2.52 17.80 -17.42
CA SER A 237 -1.81 18.74 -18.29
C SER A 237 -0.52 18.14 -18.85
N SER A 238 0.44 17.84 -17.98
CA SER A 238 1.74 17.26 -18.34
C SER A 238 2.12 16.07 -17.45
N GLY A 239 1.22 15.68 -16.55
CA GLY A 239 1.39 14.58 -15.61
C GLY A 239 1.14 13.22 -16.23
N HIS A 240 1.09 12.21 -15.36
CA HIS A 240 0.99 10.80 -15.74
C HIS A 240 -0.28 10.48 -16.52
N ALA A 241 -1.44 11.05 -16.14
CA ALA A 241 -2.68 10.89 -16.90
C ALA A 241 -2.52 11.28 -18.38
N CYS A 242 -1.91 12.44 -18.64
CA CYS A 242 -1.65 12.91 -20.01
C CYS A 242 -0.67 11.98 -20.76
N LYS A 243 0.46 11.62 -20.10
CA LYS A 243 1.47 10.69 -20.65
C LYS A 243 0.87 9.32 -20.99
N ALA A 244 -0.09 8.84 -20.19
CA ALA A 244 -0.76 7.57 -20.40
C ALA A 244 -1.61 7.56 -21.68
N ALA A 245 -2.43 8.59 -21.92
CA ALA A 245 -3.16 8.73 -23.17
C ALA A 245 -2.23 8.87 -24.39
N GLN A 246 -1.16 9.65 -24.25
CA GLN A 246 -0.16 9.80 -25.32
C GLN A 246 0.55 8.48 -25.63
N SER A 247 0.78 7.64 -24.63
CA SER A 247 1.42 6.33 -24.80
C SER A 247 0.51 5.34 -25.52
N VAL A 248 -0.81 5.37 -25.26
CA VAL A 248 -1.78 4.63 -26.09
C VAL A 248 -1.64 5.03 -27.56
N LEU A 249 -1.68 6.33 -27.86
CA LEU A 249 -1.62 6.85 -29.23
C LEU A 249 -0.27 6.56 -29.92
N SER A 250 0.83 6.66 -29.18
CA SER A 250 2.20 6.47 -29.71
C SER A 250 2.50 5.02 -30.07
N LEU A 251 1.87 4.07 -29.37
CA LEU A 251 2.05 2.64 -29.58
C LEU A 251 0.92 2.00 -30.41
N LEU A 252 -0.12 2.77 -30.73
CA LEU A 252 -1.27 2.33 -31.52
C LEU A 252 -0.84 1.95 -32.95
N PRO A 253 -1.12 0.72 -33.41
CA PRO A 253 -0.85 0.33 -34.78
C PRO A 253 -1.61 1.20 -35.81
N LEU A 254 -0.96 1.51 -36.94
CA LEU A 254 -1.57 2.30 -38.02
C LEU A 254 -2.47 1.49 -38.95
N GLY A 255 -2.45 0.16 -38.88
CA GLY A 255 -3.12 -0.74 -39.83
C GLY A 255 -3.72 -1.97 -39.16
N GLU A 256 -3.40 -3.15 -39.70
CA GLU A 256 -3.85 -4.43 -39.14
C GLU A 256 -3.44 -4.55 -37.66
N GLY A 257 -4.34 -5.08 -36.83
CA GLY A 257 -4.14 -5.20 -35.38
C GLY A 257 -4.51 -3.96 -34.55
N ARG A 258 -4.81 -2.81 -35.17
CA ARG A 258 -5.22 -1.59 -34.44
C ARG A 258 -6.44 -1.79 -33.53
N ALA A 259 -7.50 -2.40 -34.06
CA ALA A 259 -8.73 -2.65 -33.30
C ALA A 259 -8.49 -3.68 -32.16
N ASP A 260 -7.68 -4.71 -32.42
CA ASP A 260 -7.33 -5.70 -31.42
C ASP A 260 -6.47 -5.11 -30.30
N PHE A 261 -5.49 -4.28 -30.65
CA PHE A 261 -4.67 -3.54 -29.71
C PHE A 261 -5.56 -2.70 -28.77
N TYR A 262 -6.48 -1.91 -29.32
CA TYR A 262 -7.32 -1.06 -28.49
C TYR A 262 -8.31 -1.86 -27.64
N ARG A 263 -8.84 -2.97 -28.16
CA ARG A 263 -9.64 -3.92 -27.38
C ARG A 263 -8.87 -4.45 -26.17
N ARG A 264 -7.59 -4.79 -26.33
CA ARG A 264 -6.71 -5.25 -25.25
C ARG A 264 -6.33 -4.13 -24.27
N VAL A 265 -6.11 -2.90 -24.76
CA VAL A 265 -5.98 -1.70 -23.90
C VAL A 265 -7.23 -1.53 -23.02
N ALA A 266 -8.43 -1.66 -23.58
CA ALA A 266 -9.66 -1.60 -22.81
C ALA A 266 -9.81 -2.76 -21.80
N GLN A 267 -9.22 -3.93 -22.06
CA GLN A 267 -9.19 -5.03 -21.08
C GLN A 267 -8.22 -4.72 -19.94
N GLY A 268 -7.02 -4.22 -20.27
CA GLY A 268 -6.06 -3.74 -19.28
C GLY A 268 -6.60 -2.64 -18.37
N TYR A 269 -7.30 -1.66 -18.97
CA TYR A 269 -7.96 -0.58 -18.21
C TYR A 269 -8.95 -1.14 -17.18
N ARG A 270 -9.72 -2.16 -17.52
CA ARG A 270 -10.67 -2.78 -16.58
C ARG A 270 -9.99 -3.59 -15.48
N LEU A 271 -8.79 -4.13 -15.71
CA LEU A 271 -8.02 -4.81 -14.66
C LEU A 271 -7.66 -3.85 -13.51
N ASN A 272 -7.49 -2.55 -13.80
CA ASN A 272 -7.24 -1.53 -12.77
C ASN A 272 -8.35 -1.47 -11.71
N ASP A 273 -9.60 -1.74 -12.10
CA ASP A 273 -10.77 -1.64 -11.22
C ASP A 273 -11.19 -2.99 -10.62
N LEU A 274 -10.40 -4.06 -10.83
CA LEU A 274 -10.74 -5.40 -10.36
C LEU A 274 -10.50 -5.56 -8.85
N GLY A 275 -11.43 -6.24 -8.16
CA GLY A 275 -11.35 -6.44 -6.71
C GLY A 275 -11.98 -5.30 -5.90
N PRO A 276 -11.75 -5.27 -4.58
CA PRO A 276 -12.32 -4.24 -3.72
C PRO A 276 -11.65 -2.89 -3.97
N GLY A 277 -12.37 -1.95 -4.60
CA GLY A 277 -11.89 -0.58 -4.77
C GLY A 277 -11.67 0.14 -3.43
N THR A 278 -10.79 1.15 -3.41
CA THR A 278 -10.42 1.92 -2.20
C THR A 278 -11.62 2.33 -1.35
N THR A 279 -12.68 2.85 -1.95
CA THR A 279 -13.86 3.32 -1.19
C THR A 279 -14.68 2.17 -0.59
N ALA A 280 -14.60 0.96 -1.16
CA ALA A 280 -15.21 -0.24 -0.59
C ALA A 280 -14.42 -0.69 0.64
N VAL A 281 -13.08 -0.73 0.56
CA VAL A 281 -12.21 -1.04 1.70
C VAL A 281 -12.46 -0.08 2.87
N ILE A 282 -12.55 1.23 2.60
CA ILE A 282 -12.91 2.23 3.63
C ILE A 282 -14.25 1.88 4.29
N LYS A 283 -15.29 1.56 3.50
CA LYS A 283 -16.63 1.27 4.04
C LYS A 283 -16.71 -0.03 4.86
N GLN A 284 -15.78 -0.95 4.70
CA GLN A 284 -15.76 -2.23 5.43
C GLN A 284 -15.37 -2.08 6.90
N PHE A 285 -14.78 -0.95 7.30
CA PHE A 285 -14.32 -0.76 8.66
C PHE A 285 -15.47 -0.78 9.68
N ASN A 286 -15.36 -1.68 10.66
CA ASN A 286 -16.16 -1.68 11.88
C ASN A 286 -15.22 -1.72 13.09
N LEU A 287 -15.26 -0.67 13.90
CA LEU A 287 -14.37 -0.51 15.05
C LEU A 287 -14.52 -1.63 16.10
N GLN A 288 -15.74 -2.10 16.35
CA GLN A 288 -15.98 -3.17 17.32
C GLN A 288 -15.38 -4.49 16.82
N ASP A 289 -15.64 -4.82 15.55
CA ASP A 289 -15.19 -6.07 14.95
C ASP A 289 -13.66 -6.10 14.86
N GLU A 290 -13.03 -4.98 14.49
CA GLU A 290 -11.57 -4.87 14.42
C GLU A 290 -10.89 -5.01 15.80
N VAL A 291 -11.47 -4.44 16.86
CA VAL A 291 -10.96 -4.63 18.22
C VAL A 291 -11.06 -6.08 18.67
N VAL A 292 -12.20 -6.73 18.41
CA VAL A 292 -12.40 -8.15 18.75
C VAL A 292 -11.43 -9.02 17.96
N ALA A 293 -11.32 -8.82 16.65
CA ALA A 293 -10.44 -9.59 15.78
C ALA A 293 -8.97 -9.42 16.17
N MET A 294 -8.54 -8.21 16.51
CA MET A 294 -7.19 -7.92 17.00
C MET A 294 -6.88 -8.69 18.29
N LEU A 295 -7.77 -8.64 19.27
CA LEU A 295 -7.58 -9.34 20.54
C LEU A 295 -7.67 -10.87 20.38
N GLU A 296 -8.51 -11.38 19.48
CA GLU A 296 -8.55 -12.81 19.13
C GLU A 296 -7.24 -13.29 18.51
N ARG A 297 -6.60 -12.48 17.66
CA ARG A 297 -5.25 -12.79 17.13
C ARG A 297 -4.20 -12.83 18.23
N LYS A 298 -4.27 -11.93 19.22
CA LYS A 298 -3.33 -11.92 20.36
C LYS A 298 -3.61 -13.02 21.38
N ARG A 299 -4.87 -13.44 21.52
CA ARG A 299 -5.35 -14.47 22.45
C ARG A 299 -4.51 -15.75 22.37
N THR A 300 -4.19 -16.20 21.15
CA THR A 300 -3.41 -17.43 20.90
C THR A 300 -2.06 -17.42 21.63
N PHE A 301 -1.43 -16.25 21.75
CA PHE A 301 -0.15 -16.06 22.42
C PHE A 301 -0.31 -15.70 23.91
N GLY A 302 -1.38 -14.99 24.27
CA GLY A 302 -1.61 -14.49 25.64
C GLY A 302 -2.22 -15.49 26.62
N GLN A 303 -2.83 -16.58 26.15
CA GLN A 303 -3.67 -17.49 26.96
C GLN A 303 -3.02 -18.19 28.16
N HIS A 304 -1.70 -18.07 28.35
CA HIS A 304 -0.96 -18.65 29.47
C HIS A 304 -0.02 -17.67 30.18
N MET A 305 -0.13 -16.37 29.87
CA MET A 305 0.86 -15.37 30.29
C MET A 305 0.40 -14.51 31.49
N HIS A 306 -0.81 -14.73 32.00
CA HIS A 306 -1.37 -13.94 33.10
C HIS A 306 -1.40 -14.72 34.42
N SER A 307 -1.25 -14.01 35.54
CA SER A 307 -1.45 -14.61 36.88
C SER A 307 -2.94 -14.79 37.21
N ASP A 308 -3.25 -15.77 38.05
CA ASP A 308 -4.64 -16.10 38.42
C ASP A 308 -5.25 -15.16 39.48
N TYR A 309 -4.52 -14.14 39.92
CA TYR A 309 -4.98 -13.16 40.91
C TYR A 309 -6.11 -12.27 40.38
N CYS A 310 -6.13 -12.00 39.08
CA CYS A 310 -7.15 -11.16 38.46
C CYS A 310 -8.26 -12.02 37.86
N ARG A 311 -9.51 -11.76 38.27
CA ARG A 311 -10.69 -12.49 37.81
C ARG A 311 -11.83 -11.55 37.41
N PHE A 312 -12.51 -11.92 36.33
CA PHE A 312 -13.70 -11.25 35.81
C PHE A 312 -14.80 -12.30 35.66
N GLU A 313 -15.97 -12.05 36.26
CA GLU A 313 -17.08 -13.01 36.31
C GLU A 313 -16.65 -14.42 36.76
N GLY A 314 -15.80 -14.49 37.79
CA GLY A 314 -15.28 -15.74 38.35
C GLY A 314 -14.16 -16.41 37.55
N ARG A 315 -13.87 -15.96 36.32
CA ARG A 315 -12.84 -16.53 35.43
C ARG A 315 -11.55 -15.72 35.45
N THR A 316 -10.40 -16.39 35.37
CA THR A 316 -9.09 -15.72 35.20
C THR A 316 -8.92 -15.21 33.76
N VAL A 317 -7.97 -14.30 33.53
CA VAL A 317 -7.68 -13.82 32.16
C VAL A 317 -7.29 -14.98 31.24
N ASN A 318 -6.44 -15.91 31.70
CA ASN A 318 -6.07 -17.11 30.92
C ASN A 318 -7.30 -17.95 30.56
N GLN A 319 -8.30 -18.06 31.45
CA GLN A 319 -9.54 -18.79 31.17
C GLN A 319 -10.40 -18.09 30.11
N TRP A 320 -10.45 -16.76 30.11
CA TRP A 320 -11.11 -15.99 29.05
C TRP A 320 -10.41 -16.15 27.69
N LEU A 321 -9.09 -16.22 27.70
CA LEU A 321 -8.29 -16.37 26.48
C LEU A 321 -8.16 -17.82 25.99
N ALA A 322 -8.61 -18.81 26.77
CA ALA A 322 -8.42 -20.22 26.44
C ALA A 322 -9.23 -20.70 25.22
N LYS A 323 -10.33 -20.03 24.87
CA LYS A 323 -11.23 -20.45 23.78
C LYS A 323 -11.46 -19.30 22.79
N PRO A 324 -11.48 -19.59 21.47
CA PRO A 324 -11.85 -18.58 20.47
C PRO A 324 -13.31 -18.17 20.61
N GLY A 325 -13.62 -16.94 20.21
CA GLY A 325 -14.97 -16.38 20.19
C GLY A 325 -15.43 -15.81 21.54
N GLN A 326 -14.56 -15.75 22.55
CA GLN A 326 -14.90 -15.24 23.89
C GLN A 326 -14.49 -13.79 24.14
N ILE A 327 -13.74 -13.18 23.23
CA ILE A 327 -13.19 -11.83 23.42
C ILE A 327 -14.29 -10.78 23.56
N GLY A 328 -15.40 -10.88 22.82
CA GLY A 328 -16.53 -9.94 22.95
C GLY A 328 -17.11 -9.93 24.37
N ASP A 329 -17.41 -11.11 24.91
CA ASP A 329 -17.91 -11.27 26.29
C ASP A 329 -16.87 -10.83 27.33
N PHE A 330 -15.58 -11.08 27.06
CA PHE A 330 -14.50 -10.66 27.95
C PHE A 330 -14.36 -9.14 28.01
N LEU A 331 -14.43 -8.45 26.87
CA LEU A 331 -14.47 -6.99 26.81
C LEU A 331 -15.67 -6.44 27.59
N LYS A 332 -16.84 -7.09 27.48
CA LYS A 332 -18.01 -6.71 28.26
C LYS A 332 -17.78 -6.87 29.77
N ALA A 333 -17.17 -7.98 30.19
CA ALA A 333 -16.83 -8.19 31.60
C ALA A 333 -15.79 -7.17 32.13
N LEU A 334 -14.85 -6.73 31.30
CA LEU A 334 -13.90 -5.66 31.63
C LEU A 334 -14.61 -4.30 31.79
N GLU A 335 -15.57 -4.00 30.92
CA GLU A 335 -16.41 -2.81 31.01
C GLU A 335 -17.26 -2.82 32.28
N ASP A 336 -17.97 -3.92 32.56
CA ASP A 336 -18.87 -4.04 33.71
C ASP A 336 -18.12 -3.96 35.06
N LYS A 337 -16.84 -4.33 35.09
CA LYS A 337 -15.94 -4.15 36.26
C LYS A 337 -15.23 -2.78 36.30
N GLY A 338 -15.52 -1.89 35.35
CA GLY A 338 -14.93 -0.55 35.26
C GLY A 338 -13.44 -0.54 34.91
N TRP A 339 -12.90 -1.63 34.38
CA TRP A 339 -11.52 -1.65 33.84
C TRP A 339 -11.44 -0.91 32.51
N ILE A 340 -12.52 -0.96 31.75
CA ILE A 340 -12.74 -0.20 30.53
C ILE A 340 -13.89 0.74 30.80
N LYS A 341 -13.67 2.03 30.56
CA LYS A 341 -14.68 3.08 30.67
C LYS A 341 -14.98 3.61 29.28
N ARG A 342 -16.04 3.08 28.66
CA ARG A 342 -16.50 3.51 27.33
C ARG A 342 -16.94 4.97 27.33
N ASN A 343 -16.77 5.63 26.19
CA ASN A 343 -17.22 7.00 25.93
C ASN A 343 -16.59 8.04 26.89
N GLN A 344 -15.36 7.77 27.34
CA GLN A 344 -14.60 8.59 28.28
C GLN A 344 -13.13 8.67 27.81
N ASP A 345 -12.35 9.53 28.46
CA ASP A 345 -10.91 9.61 28.22
C ASP A 345 -10.26 8.23 28.43
N PRO A 346 -9.58 7.65 27.42
CA PRO A 346 -8.92 6.36 27.56
C PRO A 346 -7.93 6.30 28.72
N ALA A 347 -7.30 7.41 29.10
CA ALA A 347 -6.40 7.49 30.25
C ALA A 347 -7.08 7.12 31.59
N GLU A 348 -8.41 7.23 31.68
CA GLU A 348 -9.17 6.82 32.86
C GLU A 348 -9.47 5.31 32.93
N SER A 349 -9.27 4.58 31.82
CA SER A 349 -9.46 3.13 31.78
C SER A 349 -8.22 2.42 32.31
N ARG A 350 -8.40 1.57 33.32
CA ARG A 350 -7.30 0.76 33.86
C ARG A 350 -6.66 -0.12 32.79
N PHE A 351 -7.45 -0.68 31.87
CA PHE A 351 -6.90 -1.48 30.77
C PHE A 351 -5.95 -0.68 29.89
N TRP A 352 -6.27 0.58 29.59
CA TRP A 352 -5.42 1.47 28.80
C TRP A 352 -4.06 1.73 29.47
N GLN A 353 -4.07 1.98 30.79
CA GLN A 353 -2.85 2.18 31.58
C GLN A 353 -1.94 0.95 31.63
N LEU A 354 -2.46 -0.25 31.31
CA LEU A 354 -1.65 -1.46 31.21
C LEU A 354 -0.91 -1.57 29.88
N ILE A 355 -1.41 -0.94 28.80
CA ILE A 355 -0.83 -1.01 27.45
C ILE A 355 -0.06 0.25 27.05
N GLU A 356 -0.36 1.40 27.68
CA GLU A 356 0.20 2.71 27.35
C GLU A 356 0.70 3.46 28.60
N GLY A 357 1.85 4.13 28.46
CA GLY A 357 2.48 4.91 29.52
C GLY A 357 3.77 4.31 30.10
N ALA A 358 4.48 5.13 30.88
CA ALA A 358 5.73 4.72 31.54
C ALA A 358 5.46 3.62 32.58
N GLY A 359 6.06 2.43 32.36
CA GLY A 359 5.86 1.27 33.24
C GLY A 359 4.63 0.42 32.93
N ALA A 360 3.99 0.61 31.77
CA ALA A 360 2.89 -0.24 31.30
C ALA A 360 3.26 -1.74 31.36
N ALA A 361 2.47 -2.54 32.07
CA ALA A 361 2.76 -3.97 32.29
C ALA A 361 2.74 -4.81 31.00
N MET A 362 2.04 -4.33 29.96
CA MET A 362 1.96 -4.93 28.64
C MET A 362 2.73 -4.10 27.59
N PHE A 363 3.78 -3.39 28.00
CA PHE A 363 4.66 -2.68 27.08
C PHE A 363 5.19 -3.60 25.97
N GLY A 364 5.08 -3.17 24.71
CA GLY A 364 5.51 -3.93 23.53
C GLY A 364 4.55 -5.03 23.07
N VAL A 365 3.43 -5.28 23.77
CA VAL A 365 2.44 -6.30 23.36
C VAL A 365 1.55 -5.81 22.22
N PHE A 366 1.22 -4.52 22.19
CA PHE A 366 0.37 -3.90 21.19
C PHE A 366 1.19 -2.95 20.32
N SER A 367 1.05 -3.08 19.01
CA SER A 367 1.56 -2.12 18.02
C SER A 367 0.85 -0.76 18.14
N GLY A 368 1.42 0.28 17.55
CA GLY A 368 0.80 1.60 17.46
C GLY A 368 -0.61 1.58 16.89
N TYR A 369 -0.86 0.83 15.81
CA TYR A 369 -2.21 0.67 15.24
C TYR A 369 -3.18 0.01 16.23
N GLU A 370 -2.77 -1.08 16.89
CA GLU A 370 -3.65 -1.79 17.82
C GLU A 370 -3.95 -0.97 19.08
N LYS A 371 -2.99 -0.16 19.53
CA LYS A 371 -3.23 0.86 20.55
C LYS A 371 -4.23 1.91 20.06
N GLN A 372 -4.12 2.38 18.81
CA GLN A 372 -5.08 3.33 18.26
C GLN A 372 -6.50 2.74 18.16
N LEU A 373 -6.64 1.47 17.78
CA LEU A 373 -7.92 0.76 17.81
C LEU A 373 -8.52 0.76 19.21
N MET A 374 -7.75 0.35 20.22
CA MET A 374 -8.21 0.35 21.61
C MET A 374 -8.52 1.77 22.11
N HIS A 375 -7.71 2.76 21.74
CA HIS A 375 -7.92 4.15 22.09
C HIS A 375 -9.27 4.63 21.57
N ASP A 376 -9.49 4.55 20.25
CA ASP A 376 -10.69 5.08 19.60
C ASP A 376 -11.94 4.29 20.02
N TRP A 377 -11.78 3.00 20.31
CA TRP A 377 -12.85 2.20 20.88
C TRP A 377 -13.19 2.66 22.31
N ILE A 378 -12.24 2.77 23.24
CA ILE A 378 -12.53 3.26 24.60
C ILE A 378 -13.13 4.68 24.55
N ALA A 379 -12.54 5.57 23.75
CA ALA A 379 -12.97 6.94 23.58
C ALA A 379 -14.41 7.05 23.08
N GLY A 380 -14.82 6.27 22.08
CA GLY A 380 -16.17 6.34 21.52
C GLY A 380 -16.56 7.78 21.13
N ASP A 381 -17.61 8.32 21.75
CA ASP A 381 -18.08 9.70 21.51
C ASP A 381 -17.29 10.77 22.28
N TRP A 382 -16.33 10.37 23.12
CA TRP A 382 -15.49 11.32 23.84
C TRP A 382 -14.56 12.05 22.87
N ILE A 383 -14.57 13.38 22.99
CA ILE A 383 -13.72 14.27 22.21
C ILE A 383 -12.66 14.84 23.13
N SER A 384 -11.39 14.58 22.81
CA SER A 384 -10.27 15.18 23.52
C SER A 384 -10.30 16.71 23.40
N SER A 385 -10.02 17.39 24.51
CA SER A 385 -9.82 18.84 24.52
C SER A 385 -8.51 19.26 23.82
N GLN A 386 -7.59 18.32 23.62
CA GLN A 386 -6.33 18.55 22.92
C GLN A 386 -6.56 18.49 21.41
N ARG A 387 -6.32 19.62 20.73
CA ARG A 387 -6.38 19.69 19.26
C ARG A 387 -5.16 19.00 18.66
N VAL A 388 -5.40 18.00 17.82
CA VAL A 388 -4.37 17.46 16.92
C VAL A 388 -4.13 18.49 15.81
N PRO A 389 -2.93 19.07 15.69
CA PRO A 389 -2.64 19.98 14.60
C PRO A 389 -2.63 19.21 13.28
N PRO A 390 -3.22 19.77 12.20
CA PRO A 390 -3.21 19.10 10.91
C PRO A 390 -1.78 18.96 10.38
N VAL A 391 -1.45 17.79 9.84
CA VAL A 391 -0.12 17.53 9.26
C VAL A 391 -0.05 18.15 7.88
N ARG A 392 0.94 19.03 7.65
CA ARG A 392 1.17 19.60 6.32
C ARG A 392 2.06 18.67 5.49
N PRO A 393 1.71 18.38 4.22
CA PRO A 393 2.53 17.57 3.33
C PRO A 393 3.97 18.09 3.27
N GLY A 394 4.95 17.18 3.30
CA GLY A 394 6.36 17.51 3.10
C GLY A 394 7.08 18.28 4.23
N ARG A 395 6.37 18.72 5.29
CA ARG A 395 7.01 19.38 6.46
C ARG A 395 7.46 18.41 7.56
N GLY A 396 6.81 17.25 7.69
CA GLY A 396 7.18 16.20 8.65
C GLY A 396 8.34 15.34 8.20
N SER A 397 8.50 15.18 6.88
CA SER A 397 9.51 14.34 6.29
C SER A 397 10.86 15.07 6.13
N ARG A 398 11.56 15.27 7.25
CA ARG A 398 13.02 15.25 7.16
C ARG A 398 13.41 13.79 6.89
N PHE A 399 13.38 13.38 5.62
CA PHE A 399 14.49 12.54 5.18
C PHE A 399 15.71 13.38 5.51
N SER A 400 16.36 13.11 6.65
CA SER A 400 17.63 13.74 6.99
C SER A 400 18.44 13.67 5.72
N ARG A 401 18.81 14.82 5.12
CA ARG A 401 19.73 14.86 3.97
C ARG A 401 20.85 13.90 4.36
N GLU A 402 20.89 12.73 3.73
CA GLU A 402 21.77 11.64 4.13
C GLU A 402 23.20 12.07 3.76
N GLN A 403 23.77 12.91 4.60
CA GLN A 403 25.18 13.19 4.62
C GLN A 403 25.81 11.97 5.30
N HIS A 404 26.39 11.09 4.46
CA HIS A 404 27.20 9.94 4.85
C HIS A 404 26.47 8.86 5.66
N ARG A 405 25.70 7.99 4.98
CA ARG A 405 25.60 6.59 5.41
C ARG A 405 26.88 5.85 5.01
N PRO A 406 27.37 4.89 5.81
CA PRO A 406 28.42 3.97 5.35
C PRO A 406 27.97 3.29 4.05
N ALA A 407 28.92 2.97 3.17
CA ALA A 407 28.63 2.32 1.90
C ALA A 407 27.85 1.02 2.15
N ASP A 408 26.58 1.02 1.75
CA ASP A 408 25.74 -0.17 1.76
C ASP A 408 26.45 -1.27 0.92
N PRO A 409 26.72 -2.47 1.47
CA PRO A 409 27.52 -3.48 0.78
C PRO A 409 26.96 -3.89 -0.58
N ASP A 410 25.63 -3.96 -0.70
CA ASP A 410 24.94 -4.30 -1.95
C ASP A 410 25.14 -3.19 -2.98
N THR A 411 25.03 -1.92 -2.56
CA THR A 411 25.32 -0.76 -3.42
C THR A 411 26.77 -0.77 -3.90
N GLN A 412 27.73 -1.04 -3.02
CA GLN A 412 29.14 -1.11 -3.40
C GLN A 412 29.40 -2.26 -4.39
N ALA A 413 28.86 -3.46 -4.11
CA ALA A 413 28.98 -4.60 -5.01
C ALA A 413 28.37 -4.32 -6.39
N LEU A 414 27.23 -3.61 -6.44
CA LEU A 414 26.62 -3.15 -7.68
C LEU A 414 27.56 -2.19 -8.42
N VAL A 415 28.06 -1.14 -7.76
CA VAL A 415 29.01 -0.18 -8.36
C VAL A 415 30.23 -0.89 -8.94
N ASP A 416 30.83 -1.81 -8.18
CA ASP A 416 32.02 -2.56 -8.60
C ASP A 416 31.72 -3.44 -9.82
N SER A 417 30.54 -4.08 -9.87
CA SER A 417 30.11 -4.90 -11.00
C SER A 417 29.90 -4.10 -12.29
N LEU A 418 29.48 -2.83 -12.18
CA LEU A 418 29.23 -1.96 -13.32
C LEU A 418 30.52 -1.35 -13.89
N TRP A 419 31.55 -1.14 -13.06
CA TRP A 419 32.77 -0.43 -13.43
C TRP A 419 33.48 -1.02 -14.66
N GLN A 420 33.39 -2.34 -14.87
CA GLN A 420 34.03 -3.04 -15.98
C GLN A 420 33.14 -3.18 -17.22
N LEU A 421 31.89 -2.73 -17.16
CA LEU A 421 30.92 -2.89 -18.24
C LEU A 421 30.82 -1.63 -19.10
N PRO A 422 30.73 -1.77 -20.44
CA PRO A 422 30.29 -0.69 -21.31
C PRO A 422 28.92 -0.13 -20.88
N ASP A 423 28.68 1.14 -21.17
CA ASP A 423 27.47 1.85 -20.73
C ASP A 423 26.15 1.17 -21.13
N GLU A 424 26.11 0.62 -22.35
CA GLU A 424 24.93 -0.12 -22.84
C GLU A 424 24.70 -1.43 -22.05
N GLN A 425 25.77 -2.13 -21.68
CA GLN A 425 25.68 -3.35 -20.86
C GLN A 425 25.35 -3.02 -19.40
N GLN A 426 25.78 -1.86 -18.90
CA GLN A 426 25.38 -1.38 -17.57
C GLN A 426 23.86 -1.24 -17.44
N LEU A 427 23.17 -0.71 -18.46
CA LEU A 427 21.71 -0.60 -18.44
C LEU A 427 21.02 -1.96 -18.19
N GLY A 428 21.46 -3.02 -18.89
CA GLY A 428 20.94 -4.37 -18.68
C GLY A 428 21.16 -4.88 -17.26
N SER A 429 22.34 -4.64 -16.69
CA SER A 429 22.69 -5.04 -15.32
C SER A 429 21.95 -4.23 -14.23
N LEU A 430 21.45 -3.05 -14.55
CA LEU A 430 20.71 -2.17 -13.63
C LEU A 430 19.24 -2.55 -13.50
N ILE A 431 18.61 -3.02 -14.58
CA ILE A 431 17.16 -3.34 -14.62
C ILE A 431 16.72 -4.27 -13.46
N PRO A 432 17.43 -5.36 -13.11
CA PRO A 432 17.02 -6.22 -12.00
C PRO A 432 16.97 -5.51 -10.64
N TRP A 433 17.75 -4.45 -10.44
CA TRP A 433 17.75 -3.65 -9.20
C TRP A 433 16.60 -2.65 -9.12
N MET A 434 15.90 -2.45 -10.23
CA MET A 434 14.74 -1.58 -10.34
C MET A 434 13.43 -2.37 -10.18
N SER A 435 13.46 -3.68 -9.87
CA SER A 435 12.24 -4.47 -9.62
C SER A 435 11.45 -3.98 -8.39
N ALA A 436 10.17 -4.34 -8.32
CA ALA A 436 9.26 -3.98 -7.21
C ALA A 436 9.84 -4.32 -5.82
N ARG A 437 10.64 -5.38 -5.73
CA ARG A 437 11.29 -5.79 -4.48
C ARG A 437 12.50 -4.92 -4.11
N ARG A 438 13.20 -4.37 -5.11
CA ARG A 438 14.57 -3.84 -4.94
C ARG A 438 14.67 -2.33 -5.11
N HIS A 439 13.79 -1.69 -5.87
CA HIS A 439 13.90 -0.27 -6.21
C HIS A 439 13.90 0.66 -4.98
N CYS A 440 13.24 0.25 -3.88
CA CYS A 440 13.22 1.00 -2.63
C CYS A 440 14.48 0.85 -1.76
N THR A 441 15.42 -0.05 -2.12
CA THR A 441 16.68 -0.27 -1.38
C THR A 441 17.76 0.76 -1.79
N PRO A 442 18.81 0.99 -0.99
CA PRO A 442 19.91 1.88 -1.38
C PRO A 442 20.51 1.54 -2.75
N ALA A 443 20.71 0.25 -3.05
CA ALA A 443 21.21 -0.22 -4.34
C ALA A 443 20.21 0.04 -5.48
N GLY A 444 18.91 -0.17 -5.25
CA GLY A 444 17.87 0.12 -6.24
C GLY A 444 17.69 1.62 -6.54
N LEU A 445 17.79 2.46 -5.51
CA LEU A 445 17.81 3.91 -5.65
C LEU A 445 19.02 4.38 -6.46
N TYR A 446 20.22 3.84 -6.18
CA TYR A 446 21.41 4.06 -6.99
C TYR A 446 21.20 3.59 -8.44
N ALA A 447 20.63 2.40 -8.61
CA ALA A 447 20.42 1.81 -9.93
C ALA A 447 19.51 2.68 -10.80
N THR A 448 18.44 3.20 -10.22
CA THR A 448 17.49 4.11 -10.88
C THR A 448 18.19 5.38 -11.36
N ARG A 449 18.93 6.08 -10.46
CA ARG A 449 19.70 7.28 -10.85
C ARG A 449 20.69 6.99 -11.96
N ARG A 450 21.41 5.86 -11.86
CA ARG A 450 22.41 5.47 -12.87
C ARG A 450 21.74 5.14 -14.20
N PHE A 451 20.62 4.44 -14.19
CA PHE A 451 19.84 4.11 -15.39
C PHE A 451 19.39 5.37 -16.13
N ILE A 452 18.84 6.36 -15.41
CA ILE A 452 18.44 7.66 -15.96
C ILE A 452 19.62 8.36 -16.64
N GLN A 453 20.76 8.45 -15.94
CA GLN A 453 21.98 9.08 -16.47
C GLN A 453 22.49 8.40 -17.74
N LEU A 454 22.49 7.06 -17.77
CA LEU A 454 22.95 6.28 -18.91
C LEU A 454 22.01 6.42 -20.10
N ARG A 455 20.69 6.30 -19.88
CA ARG A 455 19.67 6.45 -20.92
C ARG A 455 19.76 7.83 -21.58
N ALA A 456 19.93 8.90 -20.79
CA ALA A 456 20.03 10.27 -21.29
C ALA A 456 21.34 10.57 -22.06
N ARG A 457 22.38 9.74 -21.89
CA ARG A 457 23.66 9.90 -22.60
C ARG A 457 23.73 9.06 -23.88
N LEU A 458 23.08 7.90 -23.89
CA LEU A 458 23.10 6.95 -25.01
C LEU A 458 22.03 7.25 -26.07
N ARG A 459 21.09 8.14 -25.77
CA ARG A 459 20.10 8.70 -26.69
C ARG A 459 20.37 10.18 -26.85
#